data_AF-A0A525HD10-F1
#
_entry.id   AF-A0A525HD10-F1
#
_cell.length_a   1.000
_cell.length_b   1.000
_cell.length_c   1.000
_cell.angle_alpha   90.00
_cell.angle_beta   90.00
_cell.angle_gamma   90.00
#
_symmetry.space_group_name_H-M   'P 1'
#
loop_
_entity.id
_entity.type
_entity.pdbx_description
1 polymer ?
#
loop_
_entity_poly.entity_id
_entity_poly.type
_entity_poly.pdbx_seq_one_letter_code
_entity_poly.pdbx_strand_id
1 'polypeptide(L)' 'MASGTGATLVYDPLGRLYQASDGAGTETYLYAGDQRIAGYDGTGAMTARYVPGAGEDNPLLWYVGSASP' A
#
# COMPACT_ATOMS: atom_id res chain seq x y z
N MET A 1 24.27 13.81 -6.11
CA MET A 1 23.06 14.02 -6.92
C MET A 1 22.11 12.87 -6.59
N ALA A 2 21.00 13.12 -5.89
CA ALA A 2 20.01 12.07 -5.66
C ALA A 2 19.23 11.87 -6.96
N SER A 3 19.32 10.67 -7.56
CA SER A 3 18.50 10.31 -8.71
C SER A 3 17.07 10.15 -8.23
N GLY A 4 16.18 11.08 -8.59
CA GLY A 4 14.74 10.90 -8.39
C GLY A 4 14.23 9.96 -9.47
N THR A 5 14.15 8.67 -9.17
CA THR A 5 13.48 7.72 -10.05
C THR A 5 11.99 8.10 -10.05
N GLY A 6 11.47 8.55 -11.19
CA GLY A 6 10.06 8.93 -11.29
C GLY A 6 9.16 7.74 -10.90
N ALA A 7 8.15 8.02 -10.08
CA ALA A 7 7.13 7.03 -9.73
C ALA A 7 5.93 7.16 -10.67
N THR A 8 5.39 6.03 -11.10
CA THR A 8 4.10 5.93 -11.80
C THR A 8 3.03 5.60 -10.79
N LEU A 9 1.96 6.38 -10.76
CA LEU A 9 0.83 6.22 -9.85
C LEU A 9 -0.43 5.91 -10.65
N VAL A 10 -1.12 4.83 -10.28
CA VAL A 10 -2.41 4.42 -10.87
C VAL A 10 -3.49 4.61 -9.83
N TYR A 11 -4.57 5.27 -10.21
CA TYR A 11 -5.70 5.55 -9.33
C TYR A 11 -6.92 4.72 -9.72
N ASP A 12 -7.73 4.33 -8.74
CA ASP A 12 -9.04 3.72 -8.97
C ASP A 12 -10.08 4.78 -9.41
N PRO A 13 -11.29 4.38 -9.85
CA PRO A 13 -12.33 5.33 -10.26
C PRO A 13 -12.81 6.29 -9.16
N LEU A 14 -12.51 5.98 -7.88
CA LEU A 14 -12.81 6.85 -6.74
C LEU A 14 -11.68 7.88 -6.49
N GLY A 15 -10.61 7.85 -7.30
CA GLY A 15 -9.47 8.76 -7.20
C GLY A 15 -8.45 8.35 -6.13
N ARG A 16 -8.49 7.11 -5.64
CA ARG A 16 -7.55 6.62 -4.62
C ARG A 16 -6.39 5.90 -5.28
N LEU A 17 -5.22 5.94 -4.63
CA LEU A 17 -4.03 5.25 -5.14
C LEU A 17 -4.24 3.74 -5.14
N TYR A 18 -4.38 3.13 -6.31
CA TYR A 18 -4.52 1.69 -6.49
C TYR A 18 -3.16 0.99 -6.60
N GLN A 19 -2.20 1.62 -7.28
CA GLN A 19 -0.88 1.04 -7.50
C GLN A 19 0.18 2.14 -7.64
N ALA A 20 1.35 1.91 -7.06
CA ALA A 20 2.55 2.72 -7.26
C ALA A 20 3.65 1.86 -7.89
N SER A 21 4.45 2.44 -8.78
CA SER A 21 5.60 1.75 -9.37
C SER A 21 6.77 2.70 -9.54
N ASP A 22 7.95 2.31 -9.08
CA ASP A 22 9.19 3.08 -9.22
C ASP A 22 10.38 2.15 -9.52
N GLY A 23 11.61 2.64 -9.32
CA GLY A 23 12.81 1.83 -9.54
C GLY A 23 13.00 0.66 -8.56
N ALA A 24 12.26 0.63 -7.45
CA ALA A 24 12.28 -0.45 -6.48
C ALA A 24 11.26 -1.55 -6.80
N GLY A 25 10.21 -1.24 -7.56
CA GLY A 25 9.23 -2.20 -8.03
C GLY A 25 7.81 -1.66 -8.03
N THR A 26 6.83 -2.56 -8.10
CA THR A 26 5.41 -2.24 -8.10
C THR A 26 4.77 -2.66 -6.78
N GLU A 27 3.95 -1.79 -6.21
CA GLU A 27 3.11 -2.09 -5.05
C GLU A 27 1.64 -1.80 -5.38
N THR A 28 0.75 -2.75 -5.08
CA THR A 28 -0.69 -2.65 -5.29
C THR A 28 -1.40 -2.58 -3.94
N TYR A 29 -2.40 -1.71 -3.81
CA TYR A 29 -3.10 -1.44 -2.56
C TYR A 29 -4.53 -1.98 -2.59
N LEU A 30 -4.94 -2.61 -1.50
CA LEU A 30 -6.30 -3.11 -1.30
C LEU A 30 -7.05 -2.23 -0.31
N TYR A 31 -8.31 -1.92 -0.63
CA TYR A 31 -9.17 -1.07 0.17
C TYR A 31 -10.46 -1.80 0.59
N ALA A 32 -10.93 -1.50 1.81
CA ALA A 32 -12.26 -1.85 2.28
C ALA A 32 -12.98 -0.55 2.67
N GLY A 33 -14.08 -0.22 1.98
CA GLY A 33 -14.64 1.12 2.05
C GLY A 33 -13.63 2.13 1.51
N ASP A 34 -13.39 3.21 2.24
CA ASP A 34 -12.39 4.26 2.03
C ASP A 34 -11.01 3.94 2.60
N GLN A 35 -10.91 2.90 3.45
CA GLN A 35 -9.70 2.57 4.19
C GLN A 35 -8.81 1.56 3.45
N ARG A 36 -7.50 1.86 3.37
CA ARG A 36 -6.49 0.91 2.87
C ARG A 36 -6.28 -0.19 3.91
N ILE A 37 -6.39 -1.45 3.52
CA ILE A 37 -6.27 -2.62 4.41
C ILE A 37 -5.06 -3.51 4.10
N ALA A 38 -4.50 -3.44 2.89
CA ALA A 38 -3.27 -4.17 2.57
C ALA A 38 -2.48 -3.54 1.42
N GLY A 39 -1.20 -3.91 1.33
CA GLY A 39 -0.32 -3.69 0.19
C GLY A 39 0.29 -5.02 -0.27
N TYR A 40 0.57 -5.13 -1.57
CA TYR A 40 1.17 -6.31 -2.20
C TYR A 40 2.27 -5.88 -3.17
N ASP A 41 3.40 -6.57 -3.18
CA ASP A 41 4.44 -6.34 -4.18
C ASP A 41 4.07 -6.91 -5.56
N GLY A 42 4.92 -6.69 -6.56
CA GLY A 42 4.73 -7.18 -7.93
C GLY A 42 4.69 -8.71 -8.08
N THR A 43 5.06 -9.47 -7.04
CA THR A 43 4.95 -10.94 -6.99
C THR A 43 3.65 -11.41 -6.32
N GLY A 44 2.87 -10.48 -5.74
CA GLY A 44 1.67 -10.77 -4.97
C GLY A 44 1.95 -11.07 -3.49
N ALA A 45 3.18 -10.90 -3.01
CA ALA A 45 3.49 -11.05 -1.60
C ALA A 45 2.98 -9.82 -0.82
N MET A 46 2.35 -10.07 0.33
CA MET A 46 1.82 -8.98 1.16
C MET A 46 2.96 -8.19 1.80
N THR A 47 3.02 -6.88 1.54
CA THR A 47 4.04 -5.96 2.06
C THR A 47 3.61 -5.30 3.37
N ALA A 48 2.30 -5.07 3.50
CA ALA A 48 1.69 -4.45 4.67
C ALA A 48 0.23 -4.92 4.85
N ARG A 49 -0.20 -5.01 6.12
CA ARG A 49 -1.60 -5.17 6.50
C ARG A 49 -1.98 -4.06 7.47
N TYR A 50 -3.03 -3.33 7.14
CA TYR A 50 -3.59 -2.27 7.96
C TYR A 50 -4.89 -2.79 8.57
N VAL A 51 -4.94 -2.86 9.90
CA VAL A 51 -6.17 -3.18 10.63
C VAL A 51 -6.80 -1.84 11.03
N PRO A 52 -7.95 -1.47 10.43
CA PRO A 52 -8.62 -0.22 10.79
C PRO A 52 -9.10 -0.28 12.24
N GLY A 53 -8.79 0.77 13.01
CA GLY A 53 -9.44 1.01 14.31
C GLY A 53 -10.85 1.56 14.15
N ALA A 54 -11.51 1.90 15.27
CA ALA A 54 -12.87 2.44 15.28
C ALA A 54 -13.02 3.87 14.69
N GLY A 55 -11.96 4.43 14.09
CA GLY A 55 -11.96 5.75 13.46
C GLY A 55 -11.12 5.76 12.17
N GLU A 56 -11.38 6.73 11.31
CA GLU A 56 -10.56 7.05 10.14
C GLU A 56 -9.11 7.32 10.58
N ASP A 57 -8.13 6.80 9.84
CA ASP A 57 -6.70 7.00 10.10
C ASP A 57 -6.15 6.59 11.49
N ASN A 58 -6.77 5.61 12.16
CA ASN A 58 -6.21 5.03 13.39
C ASN A 58 -5.78 3.56 13.18
N PRO A 59 -4.61 3.30 12.56
CA PRO A 59 -4.11 1.93 12.43
C PRO A 59 -3.73 1.40 13.81
N LEU A 60 -4.48 0.42 14.32
CA LEU A 60 -4.20 -0.20 15.62
C LEU A 60 -2.90 -1.02 15.63
N LEU A 61 -2.41 -1.41 14.45
CA LEU A 61 -1.22 -2.25 14.28
C LEU A 61 -0.64 -2.09 12.87
N TRP A 62 0.69 -1.96 12.76
CA TRP A 62 1.43 -1.94 11.50
C TRP A 62 2.43 -3.11 11.49
N TYR A 63 2.25 -4.06 10.57
CA TYR A 63 3.27 -5.07 10.27
C TYR A 63 4.03 -4.65 9.00
N VAL A 64 5.31 -4.29 9.13
CA VAL A 64 6.22 -4.08 7.98
C VAL A 64 6.82 -5.43 7.60
N GLY A 65 6.63 -5.86 6.36
CA GLY A 65 7.30 -7.04 5.81
C GLY A 65 6.67 -8.38 6.20
N SER A 66 7.22 -9.46 5.63
CA SER A 66 6.76 -10.85 5.73
C SER A 66 6.97 -11.51 7.10
N ALA A 67 6.94 -10.75 8.19
CA ALA A 67 7.12 -11.27 9.53
C ALA A 67 5.76 -11.72 10.11
N SER A 68 5.53 -13.03 10.10
CA SER A 68 4.73 -13.71 11.13
C SER A 68 5.60 -13.94 12.37
N PRO A 69 5.08 -14.07 13.60
CA PRO A 69 3.68 -14.00 14.08
C PRO A 69 3.35 -12.77 14.94
#